data_AF-A0A0M0BX03-F1
#
_entry.id   AF-A0A0M0BX03-F1
#
_cell.length_a   1.000
_cell.length_b   1.000
_cell.length_c   1.000
_cell.angle_alpha   90.00
_cell.angle_beta   90.00
_cell.angle_gamma   90.00
#
_symmetry.space_group_name_H-M   'P 1'
#
loop_
_entity.id
_entity.type
_entity.pdbx_description
1 polymer ?
#
loop_
_entity_poly.entity_id
_entity_poly.type
_entity_poly.pdbx_seq_one_letter_code
_entity_poly.pdbx_strand_id
1 'polypeptide(L)'
;MKTFFPKEITSIVGDYMKKSFLIVFLTVLIIVSLVVVGILLVDLTEDQESGKLYSFPISVDSKIYIITVKSNYSSAPEVSYFGLDKSVSVDFIGGPENAFCNITIPSDLIWGELSVIDKYYKMSDAYYTQSNNSTHNSIYFTFNHIALTKHFEIRGTEGVPELNT
;
A
#
# COMPACT_ATOMS: atom_id res chain seq x y z
N MET A 1 56.08 16.90 -55.05
CA MET A 1 54.98 15.98 -55.43
C MET A 1 53.89 16.12 -54.37
N LYS A 2 52.84 16.91 -54.64
CA LYS A 2 51.75 17.18 -53.69
C LYS A 2 50.69 16.10 -53.85
N THR A 3 50.56 15.21 -52.88
CA THR A 3 49.53 14.16 -52.84
C THR A 3 48.17 14.80 -52.60
N PHE A 4 47.33 14.79 -53.64
CA PHE A 4 45.95 15.26 -53.62
C PHE A 4 45.07 14.14 -53.06
N PHE A 5 44.71 14.20 -51.78
CA PHE A 5 43.66 13.32 -51.25
C PHE A 5 42.29 13.95 -51.56
N PRO A 6 41.38 13.23 -52.25
CA PRO A 6 40.08 13.78 -52.65
C PRO A 6 39.18 13.97 -51.43
N LYS A 7 38.79 15.22 -51.19
CA LYS A 7 37.95 15.70 -50.09
C LYS A 7 36.56 15.03 -50.01
N GLU A 8 36.13 14.34 -51.07
CA GLU A 8 34.85 13.63 -51.13
C GLU A 8 34.81 12.38 -50.24
N ILE A 9 35.90 11.63 -50.09
CA ILE A 9 35.90 10.37 -49.33
C ILE A 9 35.69 10.63 -47.82
N THR A 10 36.22 11.74 -47.30
CA THR A 10 36.02 12.17 -45.91
C THR A 10 34.57 12.51 -45.57
N SER A 11 33.76 12.94 -46.54
CA SER A 11 32.35 13.30 -46.31
C SER A 11 31.45 12.08 -46.16
N ILE A 12 31.69 11.03 -46.96
CA ILE A 12 30.87 9.81 -46.98
C ILE A 12 31.08 8.99 -45.70
N VAL A 13 32.33 8.89 -45.23
CA VAL A 13 32.67 8.20 -43.98
C VAL A 13 32.07 8.92 -42.77
N GLY A 14 32.03 10.26 -42.77
CA GLY A 14 31.42 11.06 -41.71
C GLY A 14 29.89 10.88 -41.61
N ASP A 15 29.19 10.77 -42.73
CA ASP A 15 27.74 10.53 -42.73
C ASP A 15 27.38 9.09 -42.31
N TYR A 16 28.19 8.12 -42.72
CA TYR A 16 28.03 6.72 -42.31
C TYR A 16 28.25 6.53 -40.79
N MET A 17 29.29 7.15 -40.23
CA MET A 17 29.56 7.09 -38.79
C MET A 17 28.45 7.76 -37.95
N LYS A 18 27.85 8.85 -38.43
CA LYS A 18 26.71 9.51 -37.76
C LYS A 18 25.46 8.63 -37.74
N LYS A 19 25.16 7.97 -38.86
CA LYS A 19 24.01 7.03 -38.95
C LYS A 19 24.21 5.82 -38.05
N SER A 20 25.42 5.24 -38.04
CA SER A 20 25.75 4.12 -37.15
C SER A 20 25.66 4.51 -35.67
N PHE A 21 26.18 5.68 -35.29
CA PHE A 21 26.05 6.19 -33.93
C PHE A 21 24.59 6.43 -33.51
N LEU A 22 23.77 7.00 -34.40
CA LEU A 22 22.34 7.21 -34.15
C LEU A 22 21.59 5.89 -33.91
N ILE A 23 21.87 4.87 -34.73
CA ILE A 23 21.25 3.54 -34.60
C ILE A 23 21.62 2.91 -33.25
N VAL A 24 22.91 2.90 -32.89
CA VAL A 24 23.37 2.36 -31.61
C VAL A 24 22.74 3.10 -30.44
N PHE A 25 22.67 4.44 -30.51
CA PHE A 25 22.04 5.25 -29.46
C PHE A 25 20.55 4.94 -29.29
N LEU A 26 19.81 4.81 -30.40
CA LEU A 26 18.39 4.41 -30.37
C LEU A 26 18.20 3.00 -29.78
N THR A 27 19.05 2.05 -30.15
CA THR A 27 19.00 0.68 -29.60
C THR A 27 19.24 0.68 -28.10
N VAL A 28 20.24 1.42 -27.61
CA VAL A 28 20.52 1.56 -26.18
C VAL A 28 19.34 2.20 -25.45
N LEU A 29 18.74 3.25 -26.02
CA LEU A 29 17.58 3.92 -25.43
C LEU A 29 16.40 2.95 -25.25
N ILE A 30 16.11 2.14 -26.27
CA ILE A 30 15.04 1.12 -26.22
C ILE A 30 15.33 0.09 -25.13
N ILE A 31 16.57 -0.40 -25.04
CA ILE A 31 16.96 -1.39 -24.01
C ILE A 31 16.78 -0.79 -22.61
N VAL A 32 17.24 0.45 -22.39
CA VAL A 32 17.07 1.13 -21.09
C VAL A 32 15.58 1.30 -20.75
N SER A 33 14.75 1.70 -21.72
CA SER A 33 13.30 1.81 -21.50
C SER A 33 12.67 0.47 -21.14
N LEU A 34 13.05 -0.63 -21.80
CA LEU A 34 12.55 -1.98 -21.47
C LEU A 34 12.98 -2.44 -20.07
N VAL A 35 14.21 -2.12 -19.65
CA VAL A 35 14.69 -2.43 -18.29
C VAL A 35 13.91 -1.64 -17.24
N VAL A 36 13.68 -0.34 -17.47
CA VAL A 36 12.89 0.50 -16.55
C VAL A 36 11.45 -0.02 -16.44
N VAL A 37 10.81 -0.37 -17.56
CA VAL A 37 9.47 -0.97 -17.55
C VAL A 37 9.47 -2.33 -16.84
N GLY A 38 10.51 -3.15 -17.04
CA GLY A 38 10.67 -4.43 -16.36
C GLY A 38 10.76 -4.28 -14.85
N ILE A 39 11.57 -3.34 -14.35
CA ILE A 39 11.68 -3.04 -12.91
C ILE A 39 10.33 -2.54 -12.38
N LEU A 40 9.67 -1.63 -13.09
CA LEU A 40 8.37 -1.09 -12.68
C LEU A 40 7.27 -2.18 -12.63
N LEU A 41 7.32 -3.15 -13.55
CA LEU A 41 6.42 -4.30 -13.55
C LEU A 41 6.76 -5.30 -12.44
N VAL A 42 8.03 -5.47 -12.09
CA VAL A 42 8.45 -6.28 -10.93
C VAL A 42 7.94 -5.66 -9.63
N ASP A 43 8.05 -4.33 -9.46
CA ASP A 43 7.48 -3.63 -8.29
C ASP A 43 5.95 -3.74 -8.22
N LEU A 44 5.27 -3.86 -9.37
CA LEU A 44 3.81 -4.11 -9.42
C LEU A 44 3.44 -5.58 -9.22
N THR A 45 4.39 -6.52 -9.35
CA THR A 45 4.16 -7.97 -9.24
C THR A 45 4.77 -8.58 -7.98
N GLU A 46 5.50 -7.81 -7.18
CA GLU A 46 5.95 -8.19 -5.83
C GLU A 46 4.81 -8.05 -4.82
N ASP A 47 3.72 -8.77 -5.11
CA ASP A 47 2.65 -9.12 -4.18
C ASP A 47 3.18 -10.25 -3.27
N GLN A 48 4.13 -9.91 -2.39
CA GLN A 48 4.27 -10.72 -1.18
C GLN A 48 3.05 -10.44 -0.30
N GLU A 49 2.16 -11.44 -0.27
CA GLU A 49 0.89 -11.52 0.44
C GLU A 49 -0.31 -10.91 -0.31
N SER A 50 -0.88 -11.70 -1.23
CA SER A 50 -2.16 -11.45 -1.94
C SER A 50 -3.35 -11.34 -0.96
N GLY A 51 -3.42 -10.22 -0.23
CA GLY A 51 -4.59 -9.83 0.55
C GLY A 51 -5.57 -9.03 -0.30
N LYS A 52 -6.86 -9.25 -0.09
CA LYS A 52 -7.93 -8.43 -0.65
C LYS A 52 -8.02 -7.12 0.13
N LEU A 53 -8.24 -6.01 -0.59
CA LEU A 53 -8.47 -4.70 -0.01
C LEU A 53 -9.98 -4.42 0.06
N TYR A 54 -10.46 -4.10 1.25
CA TYR A 54 -11.84 -3.73 1.53
C TYR A 54 -11.90 -2.26 1.97
N SER A 55 -12.99 -1.56 1.66
CA SER A 55 -13.20 -0.15 2.03
C SER A 55 -14.57 0.03 2.68
N PHE A 56 -14.59 0.69 3.83
CA PHE A 56 -15.75 0.85 4.69
C PHE A 56 -16.00 2.34 4.92
N PRO A 57 -17.01 2.93 4.27
CA PRO A 57 -17.41 4.31 4.55
C PRO A 57 -18.15 4.39 5.89
N ILE A 58 -17.59 5.13 6.84
CA ILE A 58 -18.17 5.41 8.15
C ILE A 58 -18.66 6.87 8.15
N SER A 59 -19.94 7.07 8.46
CA SER A 59 -20.51 8.41 8.61
C SER A 59 -20.48 8.82 10.08
N VAL A 60 -19.79 9.92 10.39
CA VAL A 60 -19.83 10.54 11.72
C VAL A 60 -20.28 11.99 11.53
N ASP A 61 -21.43 12.33 12.10
CA ASP A 61 -22.17 13.57 11.84
C ASP A 61 -22.41 13.80 10.34
N SER A 62 -21.76 14.82 9.76
CA SER A 62 -21.86 15.23 8.36
C SER A 62 -20.64 14.85 7.51
N LYS A 63 -19.68 14.10 8.08
CA LYS A 63 -18.43 13.73 7.42
C LYS A 63 -18.32 12.23 7.24
N ILE A 64 -17.85 11.81 6.07
CA ILE A 64 -17.59 10.41 5.73
C ILE A 64 -16.10 10.14 5.86
N TYR A 65 -15.76 9.12 6.63
CA TYR A 65 -14.42 8.60 6.81
C TYR A 65 -14.29 7.26 6.12
N ILE A 66 -13.21 7.05 5.37
CA ILE A 66 -12.97 5.77 4.69
C ILE A 66 -11.94 4.98 5.48
N ILE A 67 -12.37 3.85 6.04
CA ILE A 67 -11.49 2.87 6.68
C ILE A 67 -11.21 1.78 5.66
N THR A 68 -9.95 1.37 5.52
CA THR A 68 -9.61 0.25 4.63
C THR A 68 -8.98 -0.90 5.38
N VAL A 69 -9.31 -2.12 4.99
CA VAL A 69 -8.72 -3.34 5.54
C VAL A 69 -8.11 -4.15 4.40
N LYS A 70 -6.79 -4.36 4.41
CA LYS A 70 -6.12 -5.33 3.54
C LYS A 70 -5.88 -6.61 4.34
N SER A 71 -6.41 -7.73 3.88
CA SER A 71 -6.25 -9.02 4.55
C SER A 71 -6.32 -10.18 3.56
N ASN A 72 -5.61 -11.27 3.83
CA ASN A 72 -5.78 -12.55 3.11
C ASN A 72 -6.97 -13.37 3.64
N TYR A 73 -7.72 -12.88 4.62
CA TYR A 73 -8.90 -13.58 5.11
C TYR A 73 -9.91 -13.84 4.00
N SER A 74 -10.54 -15.01 4.03
CA SER A 74 -11.40 -15.50 2.95
C SER A 74 -12.62 -14.60 2.67
N SER A 75 -13.18 -13.97 3.69
CA SER A 75 -14.34 -13.06 3.65
C SER A 75 -13.99 -11.60 3.99
N ALA A 76 -14.86 -10.68 3.57
CA ALA A 76 -14.77 -9.29 4.03
C ALA A 76 -15.09 -9.23 5.53
N PRO A 77 -14.31 -8.47 6.33
CA PRO A 77 -14.68 -8.23 7.72
C PRO A 77 -15.85 -7.25 7.81
N GLU A 78 -16.52 -7.24 8.96
CA GLU A 78 -17.43 -6.16 9.34
C GLU A 78 -16.61 -5.07 10.07
N VAL A 79 -16.89 -3.80 9.77
CA VAL A 79 -16.16 -2.66 10.37
C VAL A 79 -17.17 -1.67 10.93
N SER A 80 -16.95 -1.25 12.17
CA SER A 80 -17.79 -0.27 12.88
C SER A 80 -16.94 0.75 13.60
N TYR A 81 -17.46 1.95 13.79
CA TYR A 81 -16.87 2.98 14.63
C TYR A 81 -17.72 3.17 15.89
N PHE A 82 -17.05 3.43 17.01
CA PHE A 82 -17.70 3.73 18.29
C PHE A 82 -17.09 5.00 18.85
N GLY A 83 -17.80 6.12 18.72
CA GLY A 83 -17.25 7.44 19.04
C GLY A 83 -17.03 7.68 20.53
N LEU A 84 -17.84 7.05 21.39
CA LEU A 84 -17.67 7.12 22.86
C LEU A 84 -16.37 6.43 23.31
N ASP A 85 -16.04 5.30 22.70
CA ASP A 85 -14.84 4.52 23.00
C ASP A 85 -13.64 4.91 22.14
N LYS A 86 -13.83 5.83 21.18
CA LYS A 86 -12.82 6.31 20.22
C LYS A 86 -12.17 5.13 19.51
N SER A 87 -13.01 4.19 19.07
CA SER A 87 -12.57 2.88 18.61
C SER A 87 -13.14 2.51 17.26
N VAL A 88 -12.37 1.75 16.50
CA VAL A 88 -12.81 1.07 15.27
C VAL A 88 -12.80 -0.43 15.56
N SER A 89 -13.96 -1.07 15.47
CA SER A 89 -14.07 -2.54 15.51
C SER A 89 -13.86 -3.12 14.13
N VAL A 90 -13.18 -4.26 14.07
CA VAL A 90 -13.03 -5.11 12.89
C VAL A 90 -13.33 -6.56 13.28
N ASP A 91 -14.40 -7.09 12.70
CA ASP A 91 -14.93 -8.43 12.96
C ASP A 91 -14.74 -9.34 11.74
N PHE A 92 -13.92 -10.37 11.90
CA PHE A 92 -13.74 -11.41 10.89
C PHE A 92 -14.68 -12.58 11.17
N ILE A 93 -15.58 -12.86 10.23
CA ILE A 93 -16.55 -13.96 10.34
C ILE A 93 -16.13 -15.06 9.37
N GLY A 94 -15.87 -16.26 9.89
CA GLY A 94 -15.43 -17.38 9.06
C GLY A 94 -14.84 -18.54 9.84
N GLY A 95 -14.28 -19.50 9.11
CA GLY A 95 -13.60 -20.65 9.70
C GLY A 95 -12.14 -20.37 10.04
N PRO A 96 -11.44 -21.39 10.58
CA PRO A 96 -10.06 -21.22 11.00
C PRO A 96 -9.13 -20.83 9.86
N GLU A 97 -8.35 -19.76 10.06
CA GLU A 97 -7.44 -19.22 9.04
C GLU A 97 -6.28 -18.49 9.72
N ASN A 98 -5.07 -18.69 9.21
CA ASN A 98 -3.93 -17.84 9.56
C ASN A 98 -3.96 -16.63 8.63
N ALA A 99 -4.20 -15.46 9.19
CA ALA A 99 -4.39 -14.26 8.42
C ALA A 99 -3.50 -13.12 8.89
N PHE A 100 -3.13 -12.27 7.94
CA PHE A 100 -2.64 -10.93 8.22
C PHE A 100 -3.79 -9.93 8.08
N CYS A 101 -3.66 -8.81 8.74
CA CYS A 101 -4.56 -7.68 8.61
C CYS A 101 -3.74 -6.38 8.62
N ASN A 102 -4.03 -5.50 7.67
CA ASN A 102 -3.56 -4.12 7.68
C ASN A 102 -4.78 -3.19 7.64
N ILE A 103 -5.05 -2.53 8.77
CA ILE A 103 -6.16 -1.60 8.93
C ILE A 103 -5.62 -0.19 8.76
N THR A 104 -6.16 0.58 7.83
CA THR A 104 -5.82 2.00 7.63
C THR A 104 -7.02 2.86 8.00
N ILE A 105 -6.80 3.77 8.94
CA ILE A 105 -7.82 4.62 9.57
C ILE A 105 -7.41 6.09 9.40
N PRO A 106 -8.29 6.99 8.94
CA PRO A 106 -7.99 8.42 8.88
C PRO A 106 -7.55 8.95 10.25
N SER A 107 -6.47 9.73 10.27
CA SER A 107 -5.89 10.28 11.51
C SER A 107 -6.72 11.39 12.14
N ASP A 108 -7.79 11.82 11.48
CA ASP A 108 -8.78 12.75 11.99
C ASP A 108 -10.08 12.07 12.44
N LEU A 109 -10.17 10.74 12.37
CA LEU A 109 -11.24 9.93 12.97
C LEU A 109 -10.87 9.48 14.39
N ILE A 110 -9.71 8.82 14.53
CA ILE A 110 -9.08 8.48 15.82
C ILE A 110 -7.60 8.85 15.78
N TRP A 111 -7.08 9.35 16.90
CA TRP A 111 -5.70 9.83 17.01
C TRP A 111 -5.12 9.72 18.41
N GLY A 112 -3.88 10.22 18.56
CA GLY A 112 -3.07 10.08 19.76
C GLY A 112 -2.39 8.71 19.82
N GLU A 113 -2.29 8.13 21.02
CA GLU A 113 -1.74 6.78 21.18
C GLU A 113 -2.79 5.76 20.74
N LEU A 114 -2.41 4.89 19.80
CA LEU A 114 -3.27 3.81 19.32
C LEU A 114 -2.93 2.50 20.03
N SER A 115 -3.93 1.67 20.25
CA SER A 115 -3.78 0.33 20.79
C SER A 115 -4.69 -0.66 20.10
N VAL A 116 -4.22 -1.89 19.95
CA VAL A 116 -5.01 -3.01 19.42
C VAL A 116 -5.55 -3.82 20.59
N ILE A 117 -6.86 -4.03 20.63
CA ILE A 117 -7.54 -4.90 21.59
C ILE A 117 -7.96 -6.17 20.86
N ASP A 118 -7.50 -7.33 21.32
CA ASP A 118 -8.00 -8.63 20.87
C ASP A 118 -9.05 -9.10 21.87
N LYS A 119 -10.33 -8.96 21.48
CA LYS A 119 -11.51 -9.21 22.31
C LYS A 119 -11.59 -8.37 23.59
N TYR A 120 -10.81 -8.72 24.62
CA TYR A 120 -10.79 -8.06 25.94
C TYR A 120 -9.40 -7.67 26.40
N TYR A 121 -8.36 -8.07 25.68
CA TYR A 121 -6.98 -7.89 26.10
C TYR A 121 -6.27 -6.92 25.15
N LYS A 122 -5.58 -5.93 25.72
CA LYS A 122 -4.65 -5.11 24.95
C LYS A 122 -3.53 -6.01 24.43
N MET A 123 -3.40 -6.04 23.11
CA MET A 123 -2.30 -6.72 22.42
C MET A 123 -0.99 -6.01 22.78
N SER A 124 0.07 -6.78 23.06
CA SER A 124 1.40 -6.21 23.28
C SER A 124 1.90 -5.54 21.99
N ASP A 125 2.57 -4.39 22.14
CA ASP A 125 3.11 -3.59 21.03
C ASP A 125 4.15 -4.36 20.19
N ALA A 126 4.64 -5.50 20.67
CA ALA A 126 5.50 -6.40 19.91
C ALA A 126 4.76 -7.26 18.86
N TYR A 127 3.43 -7.35 18.92
CA TYR A 127 2.61 -8.19 18.02
C TYR A 127 1.95 -7.43 16.87
N TYR A 128 2.11 -6.11 16.82
CA TYR A 128 1.61 -5.30 15.72
C TYR A 128 2.61 -4.20 15.35
N THR A 129 2.55 -3.75 14.11
CA THR A 129 3.31 -2.59 13.63
C THR A 129 2.35 -1.46 13.35
N GLN A 130 2.65 -0.29 13.88
CA GLN A 130 1.93 0.95 13.58
C GLN A 130 2.78 1.83 12.66
N SER A 131 2.16 2.43 11.66
CA SER A 131 2.75 3.48 10.84
C SER A 131 1.76 4.63 10.66
N ASN A 132 2.28 5.82 10.38
CA ASN A 132 1.48 7.02 10.16
C ASN A 132 2.05 7.80 8.97
N ASN A 133 1.18 8.20 8.04
CA ASN A 133 1.56 8.96 6.84
C ASN A 133 1.04 10.41 6.87
N SER A 134 0.89 10.99 8.05
CA SER A 134 0.27 12.28 8.38
C SER A 134 -1.25 12.37 8.21
N THR A 135 -1.86 11.58 7.32
CA THR A 135 -3.31 11.62 7.06
C THR A 135 -4.04 10.37 7.52
N HIS A 136 -3.32 9.28 7.68
CA HIS A 136 -3.85 7.99 8.10
C HIS A 136 -2.87 7.31 9.06
N ASN A 137 -3.44 6.52 9.95
CA ASN A 137 -2.75 5.54 10.76
C ASN A 137 -2.97 4.16 10.14
N SER A 138 -1.91 3.37 9.99
CA SER A 138 -2.00 1.98 9.54
C SER A 138 -1.50 1.04 10.63
N ILE A 139 -2.28 0.01 10.94
CA ILE A 139 -1.96 -1.02 11.92
C ILE A 139 -1.90 -2.37 11.21
N TYR A 140 -0.72 -2.99 11.22
CA TYR A 140 -0.49 -4.32 10.69
C TYR A 140 -0.27 -5.34 11.80
N PHE A 141 -0.95 -6.49 11.73
CA PHE A 141 -0.69 -7.64 12.60
C PHE A 141 -1.10 -8.94 11.93
N THR A 142 -0.59 -10.05 12.45
CA THR A 142 -1.00 -11.40 12.07
C THR A 142 -1.77 -12.06 13.20
N PHE A 143 -2.74 -12.89 12.86
CA PHE A 143 -3.50 -13.66 13.85
C PHE A 143 -3.83 -15.05 13.33
N ASN A 144 -3.96 -15.98 14.27
CA ASN A 144 -4.51 -17.29 14.01
C ASN A 144 -5.98 -17.29 14.46
N HIS A 145 -6.88 -17.48 13.51
CA HIS A 145 -8.28 -17.65 13.79
C HIS A 145 -8.62 -19.12 13.95
N ILE A 146 -9.24 -19.48 15.07
CA ILE A 146 -9.71 -20.86 15.34
C ILE A 146 -11.21 -20.93 15.66
N ALA A 147 -11.86 -19.76 15.82
CA ALA A 147 -13.27 -19.67 16.20
C ALA A 147 -14.14 -19.40 14.96
N LEU A 148 -15.42 -19.06 15.16
CA LEU A 148 -16.32 -18.60 14.08
C LEU A 148 -16.24 -17.08 13.85
N THR A 149 -15.79 -16.35 14.88
CA THR A 149 -15.69 -14.89 14.87
C THR A 149 -14.40 -14.43 15.56
N LYS A 150 -13.61 -13.59 14.89
CA LYS A 150 -12.45 -12.90 15.47
C LYS A 150 -12.75 -11.41 15.54
N HIS A 151 -12.66 -10.86 16.74
CA HIS A 151 -12.94 -9.46 16.99
C HIS A 151 -11.66 -8.73 17.39
N PHE A 152 -11.39 -7.62 16.72
CA PHE A 152 -10.34 -6.67 17.09
C PHE A 152 -10.91 -5.28 17.21
N GLU A 153 -10.38 -4.49 18.15
CA GLU A 153 -10.64 -3.05 18.21
C GLU A 153 -9.34 -2.28 18.10
N ILE A 154 -9.36 -1.20 17.34
CA ILE A 154 -8.29 -0.20 17.32
C ILE A 154 -8.80 1.01 18.12
N ARG A 155 -8.19 1.27 19.28
CA ARG A 155 -8.57 2.37 20.17
C ARG A 155 -7.55 3.48 20.14
N GLY A 156 -8.01 4.72 19.92
CA GLY A 156 -7.21 5.93 20.12
C GLY A 156 -7.45 6.55 21.49
N THR A 157 -6.48 7.32 21.99
CA THR A 157 -6.69 8.17 23.17
C THR A 157 -7.66 9.31 22.89
N GLU A 158 -7.73 9.73 21.62
CA GLU A 158 -8.59 10.78 21.11
C GLU A 158 -9.33 10.30 19.85
N GLY A 159 -10.48 10.89 19.56
CA GLY A 159 -11.34 10.51 18.46
C GLY A 159 -12.54 11.43 18.31
N VAL A 160 -13.20 11.38 17.16
CA VAL A 160 -14.42 12.17 16.90
C VAL A 160 -15.57 11.61 17.74
N PRO A 161 -16.14 12.36 18.69
CA PRO A 161 -17.26 11.86 19.46
C PRO A 161 -18.45 11.59 18.54
N GLU A 162 -19.12 10.44 18.71
CA GLU A 162 -20.44 10.26 18.15
C GLU A 162 -21.40 11.08 19.01
N LEU A 163 -21.93 12.16 18.45
CA LEU A 163 -23.02 12.88 19.10
C LEU A 163 -24.26 12.00 18.95
N ASN A 164 -24.80 11.53 20.08
CA ASN A 164 -26.10 10.86 20.10
C ASN A 164 -27.16 11.84 19.56
N THR A 165 -27.50 11.72 18.27
CA THR A 165 -28.72 12.34 17.70
C THR A 165 -29.97 11.62 18.16
#